data_AF-A0A0D8XU91-F1
#
_entry.id   AF-A0A0D8XU91-F1
#
_cell.length_a   1.000
_cell.length_b   1.000
_cell.length_c   1.000
_cell.angle_alpha   90.00
_cell.angle_beta   90.00
_cell.angle_gamma   90.00
#
_symmetry.space_group_name_H-M   'P 1'
#
loop_
_entity.id
_entity.type
_entity.pdbx_description
1 polymer ?
#
loop_
_entity_poly.entity_id
_entity_poly.type
_entity_poly.pdbx_seq_one_letter_code
_entity_poly.pdbx_strand_id
1 'polypeptide(L)' 'MTVVVITGCFQYYQESKSSKIMESFKNMVPTFALVHRDGQKQQIRTEELVVGDIVEVKGGDRVPADIRVISAFGFKVC' A
#
# COMPACT_ATOMS: atom_id res chain seq x y z
N MET A 1 -14.17 40.03 8.49
CA MET A 1 -14.34 39.15 7.32
C MET A 1 -13.01 38.82 6.64
N THR A 2 -12.15 39.80 6.33
CA THR A 2 -10.85 39.57 5.67
C THR A 2 -9.91 38.62 6.41
N VAL A 3 -9.78 38.76 7.73
CA VAL A 3 -8.90 37.88 8.54
C VAL A 3 -9.38 36.43 8.49
N VAL A 4 -10.69 36.20 8.60
CA VAL A 4 -11.32 34.86 8.56
C VAL A 4 -11.09 34.17 7.22
N VAL A 5 -11.18 34.91 6.11
CA VAL A 5 -10.91 34.39 4.75
C VAL A 5 -9.43 34.00 4.60
N ILE A 6 -8.51 34.84 5.09
CA ILE A 6 -7.06 34.54 5.01
C ILE A 6 -6.73 33.29 5.83
N THR A 7 -7.19 33.20 7.09
CA THR A 7 -6.96 31.99 7.91
C THR A 7 -7.64 30.76 7.33
N GLY A 8 -8.84 30.89 6.76
CA GLY A 8 -9.55 29.77 6.13
C GLY A 8 -8.82 29.25 4.88
N CYS A 9 -8.33 30.13 4.01
CA CYS A 9 -7.52 29.73 2.85
C CYS A 9 -6.20 29.08 3.27
N PHE A 10 -5.55 29.61 4.32
CA PHE A 10 -4.29 29.05 4.83
C PHE A 10 -4.48 27.67 5.47
N GLN A 11 -5.58 27.47 6.20
CA GLN A 11 -5.98 26.19 6.78
C GLN A 11 -6.29 25.15 5.68
N TYR A 12 -7.08 25.54 4.67
CA TYR A 12 -7.42 24.68 3.53
C TYR A 12 -6.18 24.25 2.73
N TYR A 13 -5.21 25.16 2.57
CA TYR A 13 -3.95 24.83 1.89
C TYR A 13 -3.09 23.85 2.70
N GLN A 14 -3.07 23.97 4.04
CA GLN A 14 -2.41 22.99 4.91
C GLN A 14 -3.08 21.62 4.87
N GLU A 15 -4.41 21.56 4.91
CA GLU A 15 -5.16 20.31 4.76
C GLU A 15 -4.92 19.66 3.41
N SER A 16 -4.92 20.44 2.32
CA SER A 16 -4.61 19.93 0.97
C SER A 16 -3.19 19.36 0.85
N LYS A 17 -2.22 19.94 1.57
CA LYS A 17 -0.86 19.38 1.66
C LYS A 17 -0.84 18.06 2.45
N SER A 18 -1.58 17.99 3.56
CA SER A 18 -1.67 16.78 4.39
C SER A 18 -2.30 15.61 3.63
N SER A 19 -3.39 15.87 2.90
CA SER A 19 -4.08 14.85 2.09
C SER A 19 -3.20 14.29 0.97
N LYS A 20 -2.35 15.12 0.35
CA LYS A 20 -1.43 14.67 -0.71
C LYS A 20 -0.33 13.73 -0.21
N ILE A 21 0.10 13.89 1.04
CA ILE A 21 1.11 13.00 1.64
C ILE A 21 0.52 11.59 1.77
N MET A 22 -0.71 11.48 2.27
CA MET A 22 -1.44 10.21 2.40
C MET A 22 -1.64 9.50 1.04
N GLU A 23 -1.93 10.27 0.00
CA GLU A 23 -2.13 9.75 -1.36
C GLU A 23 -0.83 9.23 -2.00
N SER A 24 0.31 9.86 -1.69
CA SER A 24 1.61 9.38 -2.17
C SER A 24 1.98 8.00 -1.62
N PHE A 25 1.57 7.68 -0.38
CA PHE A 25 1.78 6.34 0.20
C PHE A 25 0.92 5.26 -0.46
N LYS A 26 -0.31 5.59 -0.90
CA LYS A 26 -1.16 4.65 -1.64
C LYS A 26 -0.55 4.17 -2.95
N ASN A 27 0.25 5.01 -3.62
CA ASN A 27 0.89 4.68 -4.89
C ASN A 27 2.15 3.80 -4.73
N MET A 28 2.63 3.60 -3.50
CA MET A 28 3.79 2.76 -3.22
C MET A 28 3.40 1.29 -3.09
N VAL A 29 2.22 1.03 -2.52
CA VAL A 29 1.67 -0.31 -2.30
C VAL A 29 1.20 -0.89 -3.65
N PRO A 30 1.62 -2.11 -4.02
CA PRO A 30 1.11 -2.75 -5.23
C PRO A 30 -0.41 -2.90 -5.15
N THR A 31 -1.10 -2.75 -6.28
CA THR A 31 -2.57 -2.80 -6.33
C THR A 31 -3.11 -4.20 -6.08
N PHE A 32 -2.34 -5.24 -6.42
CA PHE A 32 -2.72 -6.64 -6.30
C PHE A 32 -1.61 -7.49 -5.69
N ALA A 33 -1.99 -8.51 -4.94
CA ALA A 33 -1.11 -9.53 -4.37
C ALA A 33 -1.57 -10.92 -4.82
N LEU A 34 -0.62 -11.83 -5.05
CA LEU A 34 -0.91 -13.23 -5.34
C LEU A 34 -0.91 -14.02 -4.03
N VAL A 35 -2.07 -14.52 -3.61
CA VAL A 35 -2.24 -15.29 -2.38
C VAL A 35 -2.62 -16.73 -2.67
N HIS A 36 -2.34 -17.61 -1.71
CA HIS A 36 -2.81 -18.98 -1.71
C HIS A 36 -3.92 -19.13 -0.66
N ARG A 37 -5.18 -19.15 -1.10
CA ARG A 37 -6.38 -19.37 -0.26
C ARG A 37 -7.15 -20.56 -0.81
N ASP A 38 -7.72 -21.37 0.07
CA ASP A 38 -8.51 -22.57 -0.29
C ASP A 38 -7.76 -23.56 -1.20
N GLY A 39 -6.43 -23.64 -1.08
CA GLY A 39 -5.58 -24.50 -1.90
C GLY A 39 -5.41 -24.03 -3.35
N GLN A 40 -5.85 -22.82 -3.69
CA GLN A 40 -5.69 -22.24 -5.03
C GLN A 40 -4.97 -20.90 -4.97
N LYS A 41 -4.29 -20.56 -6.08
CA LYS A 41 -3.68 -19.25 -6.27
C LYS A 41 -4.76 -18.26 -6.71
N GLN A 42 -4.90 -17.17 -5.96
CA GLN A 42 -5.87 -16.12 -6.24
C GLN A 42 -5.15 -14.77 -6.26
N GLN A 43 -5.51 -13.92 -7.21
CA GLN A 43 -5.05 -12.55 -7.23
C GLN A 43 -6.09 -11.68 -6.52
N ILE A 44 -5.71 -11.11 -5.38
CA ILE A 44 -6.60 -10.26 -4.58
C ILE A 44 -6.05 -8.85 -4.52
N ARG A 45 -6.90 -7.88 -4.17
CA ARG A 45 -6.43 -6.52 -3.89
C ARG A 45 -5.57 -6.55 -2.63
N THR A 46 -4.51 -5.77 -2.61
CA THR A 46 -3.63 -5.70 -1.42
C THR A 46 -4.37 -5.18 -0.19
N GLU A 47 -5.44 -4.41 -0.38
CA GLU A 47 -6.36 -3.94 0.65
C GLU A 47 -7.14 -5.08 1.35
N GLU A 48 -7.30 -6.22 0.69
CA GLU A 48 -8.02 -7.41 1.19
C GLU A 48 -7.08 -8.47 1.81
N LEU A 49 -5.77 -8.17 1.84
CA LEU A 49 -4.76 -9.03 2.44
C LEU A 49 -4.89 -9.01 3.96
N VAL A 50 -4.84 -10.18 4.60
CA VAL A 50 -4.95 -10.30 6.06
C VAL A 50 -3.79 -11.10 6.65
N VAL A 51 -3.56 -10.91 7.95
CA VAL A 51 -2.55 -11.68 8.68
C VAL A 51 -2.92 -13.16 8.64
N GLY A 52 -2.00 -13.99 8.15
CA GLY A 52 -2.19 -15.44 7.98
C GLY A 52 -2.26 -15.88 6.53
N ASP A 53 -2.41 -14.95 5.58
CA ASP A 53 -2.33 -15.28 4.15
C ASP A 53 -0.93 -15.75 3.75
N ILE A 54 -0.87 -16.77 2.90
CA ILE A 54 0.37 -17.18 2.23
C ILE A 54 0.45 -16.43 0.90
N VAL A 55 1.45 -15.56 0.77
CA VAL A 55 1.70 -14.75 -0.42
C VAL A 55 2.85 -15.30 -1.23
N GLU A 56 2.70 -15.27 -2.56
CA GLU A 56 3.74 -15.61 -3.52
C GLU A 56 4.27 -14.34 -4.17
N VAL A 57 5.58 -14.10 -4.05
CA VAL A 57 6.26 -12.92 -4.61
C VAL A 57 7.26 -13.39 -5.66
N LYS A 58 7.19 -12.84 -6.88
CA LYS A 58 8.12 -13.14 -7.97
C LYS A 58 9.12 -11.99 -8.17
N GLY A 59 10.22 -12.30 -8.85
CA GLY A 59 11.22 -11.28 -9.20
C GLY A 59 10.60 -10.20 -10.10
N GLY A 60 10.60 -8.96 -9.61
CA GLY A 60 9.98 -7.81 -10.26
C GLY A 60 8.69 -7.32 -9.59
N ASP A 61 8.10 -8.13 -8.69
CA ASP A 61 6.95 -7.71 -7.92
C ASP A 61 7.38 -6.79 -6.76
N ARG A 62 6.53 -5.80 -6.46
CA ARG A 62 6.65 -5.07 -5.19
C ARG A 62 6.09 -5.93 -4.07
N VAL A 63 6.73 -5.86 -2.90
CA VAL A 63 6.27 -6.57 -1.71
C VAL A 63 4.94 -5.93 -1.24
N PRO A 64 3.84 -6.70 -1.11
CA PRO A 64 2.51 -6.13 -0.83
C PRO A 64 2.29 -5.72 0.64
N ALA A 65 2.98 -6.36 1.58
CA ALA A 65 2.93 -6.07 3.00
C ALA A 65 4.22 -6.56 3.66
N ASP A 66 4.45 -6.21 4.93
CA ASP A 66 5.53 -6.81 5.71
C ASP A 66 5.29 -8.31 5.86
N ILE A 67 6.15 -9.12 5.24
CA ILE A 67 6.00 -10.57 5.14
C ILE A 67 7.16 -11.29 5.81
N ARG A 68 6.85 -12.45 6.40
CA ARG A 68 7.85 -13.40 6.87
C ARG A 68 8.08 -14.46 5.80
N VAL A 69 9.30 -14.56 5.31
CA VAL A 69 9.67 -15.58 4.31
C VAL A 69 9.62 -16.97 4.95
N ILE A 70 8.81 -17.86 4.36
CA ILE A 70 8.68 -19.27 4.77
C ILE A 70 9.41 -20.23 3.82
N SER A 71 9.55 -19.85 2.55
CA SER A 71 10.25 -20.59 1.50
C SER A 71 10.75 -19.61 0.44
N ALA A 72 11.96 -19.82 -0.08
CA ALA A 72 12.59 -18.94 -1.05
C ALA A 72 13.55 -19.72 -1.95
N PHE A 73 13.57 -19.39 -3.23
CA PHE A 73 14.54 -19.91 -4.20
C PHE A 73 15.08 -18.74 -5.03
N GLY A 74 16.37 -18.41 -4.87
CA GLY A 74 16.99 -17.26 -5.55
C GLY A 74 16.40 -15.89 -5.17
N PHE A 75 15.81 -15.77 -3.98
CA PHE A 75 15.14 -14.54 -3.53
C PHE A 75 16.16 -13.43 -3.20
N LYS A 76 16.08 -12.32 -3.93
CA LYS A 76 16.90 -11.13 -3.74
C LYS A 76 16.00 -9.90 -3.73
N VAL A 77 16.12 -9.08 -2.69
CA VAL A 77 15.40 -7.80 -2.54
C VAL A 77 16.37 -6.67 -2.87
N CYS A 78 15.98 -5.76 -3.75
CA CYS A 78 16.77 -4.61 -4.19
C CYS A 78 16.12 -3.31 -3.71
#